data_AF-A0A0C9Y5Z3-F1
#
_entry.id   AF-A0A0C9Y5Z3-F1
#
_cell.length_a   1.000
_cell.length_b   1.000
_cell.length_c   1.000
_cell.angle_alpha   90.00
_cell.angle_beta   90.00
_cell.angle_gamma   90.00
#
_symmetry.space_group_name_H-M   'P 1'
#
loop_
_entity.id
_entity.type
_entity.pdbx_description
1 polymer ?
#
loop_
_entity_poly.entity_id
_entity_poly.type
_entity_poly.pdbx_seq_one_letter_code
_entity_poly.pdbx_strand_id
1 'polypeptide(L)'
;MPFHCENPDFLLNRNAMQRSEIFRDMFALCAPRSDASPGPEEILDLQEKAGILEVLLQLLHNPPPPPVAISFDEKFSTRLPKVRFESHTVIPLPLLSTMFELADKYVIDISVVKSLKIHLEAHAPAHPLQVYSFATLHDMDSLASEASQYVMPMASYRLDEVKVIPSVQAYHKIVRLQDFRVRALRELLLAEEIFPHGYGECTSHRDKTVASWDRQRKALTGRIETGTDVAGEMDALRDGLRDCETCYKACNAAVEMLAYKCRKVARRLHQLPEDY
;
A
#
# COMPACT_ATOMS: atom_id res chain seq x y z
N MET A 1 -28.51 21.76 -19.72
CA MET A 1 -28.78 20.33 -19.97
C MET A 1 -28.84 19.68 -18.59
N PRO A 2 -30.03 19.36 -18.08
CA PRO A 2 -30.15 18.56 -16.87
C PRO A 2 -29.99 17.06 -17.18
N PHE A 3 -29.50 16.28 -16.22
CA PHE A 3 -29.67 14.83 -16.23
C PHE A 3 -30.96 14.46 -15.53
N HIS A 4 -31.77 13.62 -16.17
CA HIS A 4 -32.94 13.04 -15.56
C HIS A 4 -32.58 11.64 -15.05
N CYS A 5 -32.93 11.36 -13.81
CA CYS A 5 -32.81 10.05 -13.18
C CYS A 5 -33.94 9.95 -12.16
N GLU A 6 -35.04 9.28 -12.52
CA GLU A 6 -36.18 8.87 -11.66
C GLU A 6 -36.48 9.75 -10.40
N ASN A 7 -36.29 11.07 -10.49
CA ASN A 7 -36.30 12.07 -9.39
C ASN A 7 -35.04 12.01 -8.45
N PRO A 8 -34.17 13.05 -8.35
CA PRO A 8 -34.26 14.44 -8.82
C PRO A 8 -33.52 14.73 -10.16
N ASP A 9 -33.81 15.88 -10.76
CA ASP A 9 -33.03 16.43 -11.89
C ASP A 9 -31.72 17.05 -11.39
N PHE A 10 -30.62 16.79 -12.10
CA PHE A 10 -29.30 17.31 -11.74
C PHE A 10 -28.84 18.42 -12.69
N LEU A 11 -28.41 19.56 -12.14
CA LEU A 11 -27.83 20.67 -12.92
C LEU A 11 -26.40 20.33 -13.34
N LEU A 12 -26.12 20.41 -14.64
CA LEU A 12 -24.82 20.07 -15.21
C LEU A 12 -24.04 21.31 -15.64
N ASN A 13 -22.74 21.25 -15.38
CA ASN A 13 -21.77 22.16 -15.98
C ASN A 13 -21.12 21.42 -17.15
N ARG A 14 -21.52 21.74 -18.40
CA ARG A 14 -20.99 21.07 -19.60
C ARG A 14 -19.46 21.06 -19.65
N ASN A 15 -18.79 22.08 -19.11
CA ASN A 15 -17.33 22.13 -19.06
C ASN A 15 -16.73 21.08 -18.13
N ALA A 16 -17.39 20.79 -17.00
CA ALA A 16 -16.95 19.74 -16.08
C ALA A 16 -17.11 18.34 -16.68
N MET A 17 -18.18 18.14 -17.46
CA MET A 17 -18.48 16.87 -18.11
C MET A 17 -17.47 16.51 -19.21
N GLN A 18 -16.71 17.48 -19.73
CA GLN A 18 -15.62 17.24 -20.70
C GLN A 18 -14.48 16.37 -20.14
N ARG A 19 -14.43 16.17 -18.81
CA ARG A 19 -13.51 15.22 -18.15
C ARG A 19 -13.84 13.75 -18.39
N SER A 20 -14.94 13.45 -19.07
CA SER A 20 -15.32 12.12 -19.50
C SER A 20 -15.31 12.08 -21.02
N GLU A 21 -14.61 11.09 -21.57
CA GLU A 21 -14.60 10.87 -23.02
C GLU A 21 -15.99 10.53 -23.54
N ILE A 22 -16.75 9.69 -22.82
CA ILE A 22 -18.12 9.34 -23.18
C ILE A 22 -19.01 10.58 -23.28
N PHE A 23 -18.97 11.47 -22.28
CA PHE A 23 -19.78 12.67 -22.32
C PHE A 23 -19.30 13.68 -23.37
N ARG A 24 -17.99 13.84 -23.55
CA ARG A 24 -17.41 14.68 -24.60
C ARG A 24 -17.89 14.25 -25.98
N ASP A 25 -17.80 12.96 -26.29
CA ASP A 25 -18.16 12.41 -27.60
C ASP A 25 -19.67 12.51 -27.84
N MET A 26 -20.47 12.20 -26.82
CA MET A 26 -21.91 12.36 -26.86
C MET A 26 -22.33 13.82 -27.14
N PHE A 27 -21.72 14.80 -26.46
CA PHE A 27 -22.02 16.22 -26.74
C PHE A 27 -21.53 16.68 -28.12
N ALA A 28 -20.43 16.13 -28.62
CA ALA A 28 -19.93 16.44 -29.96
C ALA A 28 -20.89 15.97 -31.06
N LEU A 29 -21.51 14.80 -30.88
CA LEU A 29 -22.51 14.25 -31.80
C LEU A 29 -23.86 14.96 -31.73
N CYS A 30 -24.20 15.53 -30.57
CA CYS A 30 -25.44 16.28 -30.35
C CYS A 30 -25.32 17.78 -30.65
N ALA A 31 -24.18 18.27 -31.14
CA ALA A 31 -24.02 19.69 -31.48
C ALA A 31 -25.08 20.10 -32.52
N PRO A 32 -25.84 21.20 -32.28
CA PRO A 32 -26.94 21.58 -33.15
C PRO A 32 -26.41 21.87 -34.55
N ARG A 33 -26.94 21.15 -35.55
CA ARG A 33 -26.82 21.56 -36.95
C ARG A 33 -27.43 22.95 -37.04
N SER A 34 -26.71 23.91 -37.64
CA SER A 34 -27.02 25.35 -37.65
C SER A 34 -28.43 25.75 -38.13
N ASP A 35 -29.25 24.81 -38.58
CA ASP A 35 -30.58 25.02 -39.18
C ASP A 35 -31.75 24.50 -38.31
N ALA A 36 -31.51 23.99 -37.10
CA ALA A 36 -32.56 23.44 -36.24
C ALA A 36 -33.08 24.47 -35.20
N SER A 37 -34.39 24.69 -35.20
CA SER A 37 -35.13 25.47 -34.18
C SER A 37 -34.79 25.00 -32.75
N PRO A 38 -34.92 25.86 -31.71
CA PRO A 38 -34.62 25.47 -30.33
C PRO A 38 -35.50 24.27 -29.94
N GLY A 39 -34.89 23.09 -29.91
CA GLY A 39 -35.55 21.86 -29.52
C GLY A 39 -35.90 21.85 -28.02
N PRO A 40 -36.75 20.90 -27.58
CA PRO A 40 -37.04 20.71 -26.16
C PRO A 40 -35.74 20.52 -25.38
N GLU A 41 -35.72 20.98 -24.12
CA GLU A 41 -34.56 20.88 -23.23
C GLU A 41 -33.88 19.53 -23.41
N GLU A 42 -32.63 19.56 -23.84
CA GLU A 42 -31.83 18.35 -24.00
C GLU A 42 -31.73 17.70 -22.61
N ILE A 43 -32.48 16.61 -22.39
CA ILE A 43 -32.45 15.82 -21.18
C ILE A 43 -31.69 14.54 -21.54
N LEU A 44 -30.61 14.24 -20.82
CA LEU A 44 -29.97 12.93 -20.91
C LEU A 44 -30.45 12.07 -19.74
N ASP A 45 -30.96 10.91 -20.10
CA ASP A 45 -31.37 9.87 -19.16
C ASP A 45 -30.20 8.92 -18.90
N LEU A 46 -29.92 8.66 -17.62
CA LEU A 46 -28.83 7.82 -17.16
C LEU A 46 -29.38 6.68 -16.29
N GLN A 47 -28.82 5.48 -16.44
CA GLN A 47 -29.32 4.27 -15.78
C GLN A 47 -28.90 4.18 -14.29
N GLU A 48 -27.99 5.05 -13.87
CA GLU A 48 -27.45 5.15 -12.53
C GLU A 48 -28.54 5.60 -11.56
N LYS A 49 -28.59 4.98 -10.38
CA LYS A 49 -29.42 5.49 -9.29
C LYS A 49 -28.94 6.88 -8.87
N ALA A 50 -29.85 7.71 -8.35
CA ALA A 50 -29.56 9.09 -7.93
C ALA A 50 -28.27 9.23 -7.09
N GLY A 51 -28.06 8.39 -6.06
CA GLY A 51 -26.85 8.47 -5.23
C GLY A 51 -25.55 8.10 -5.96
N ILE A 52 -25.61 7.23 -6.97
CA ILE A 52 -24.44 6.90 -7.82
C ILE A 52 -24.17 8.04 -8.80
N LEU A 53 -25.24 8.66 -9.32
CA LEU A 53 -25.15 9.83 -10.17
C LEU A 53 -24.55 11.04 -9.42
N GLU A 54 -24.92 11.24 -8.16
CA GLU A 54 -24.28 12.25 -7.29
C GLU A 54 -22.77 12.04 -7.18
N VAL A 55 -22.31 10.80 -7.00
CA VAL A 55 -20.87 10.48 -6.94
C VAL A 55 -20.19 10.75 -8.28
N LEU A 56 -20.81 10.38 -9.40
CA LEU A 56 -20.31 10.66 -10.74
C LEU A 56 -20.18 12.17 -10.98
N LEU A 57 -21.22 12.93 -10.65
CA LEU A 57 -21.23 14.37 -10.82
C LEU A 57 -20.19 15.04 -9.92
N GLN A 58 -20.03 14.56 -8.68
CA GLN A 58 -18.98 15.05 -7.80
C GLN A 58 -17.59 14.77 -8.39
N LEU A 59 -17.33 13.58 -8.94
CA LEU A 59 -16.07 13.24 -9.61
C LEU A 59 -15.75 14.18 -10.78
N LEU A 60 -16.77 14.52 -11.59
CA LEU A 60 -16.60 15.35 -12.79
C LEU A 60 -16.50 16.84 -12.45
N HIS A 61 -17.37 17.34 -11.57
CA HIS A 61 -17.42 18.75 -11.22
C HIS A 61 -16.31 19.14 -10.25
N ASN A 62 -16.10 18.34 -9.22
CA ASN A 62 -15.24 18.65 -8.08
C ASN A 62 -14.38 17.41 -7.74
N PRO A 63 -13.43 17.02 -8.63
CA PRO A 63 -12.62 15.84 -8.40
C PRO A 63 -11.89 15.93 -7.06
N PRO A 64 -11.83 14.82 -6.31
CA PRO A 64 -11.24 14.86 -4.97
C PRO A 64 -9.76 15.24 -5.02
N PRO A 65 -9.29 16.15 -4.15
CA PRO A 65 -7.88 16.45 -4.03
C PRO A 65 -7.15 15.25 -3.40
N PRO A 66 -5.85 15.06 -3.69
CA PRO A 66 -5.04 14.04 -3.02
C PRO A 66 -5.11 14.15 -1.49
N PRO A 67 -5.05 13.02 -0.76
CA PRO A 67 -5.08 13.04 0.70
C PRO A 67 -3.86 13.75 1.28
N VAL A 68 -4.04 14.38 2.44
CA VAL A 68 -2.98 15.18 3.09
C VAL A 68 -2.03 14.25 3.84
N ALA A 69 -0.75 14.26 3.46
CA ALA A 69 0.28 13.46 4.10
C ALA A 69 0.76 14.11 5.41
N ILE A 70 0.86 13.32 6.46
CA ILE A 70 1.42 13.71 7.76
C ILE A 70 2.91 13.34 7.76
N SER A 71 3.78 14.35 7.79
CA SER A 71 5.22 14.14 7.92
C SER A 71 5.55 13.66 9.34
N PHE A 72 6.24 12.53 9.45
CA PHE A 72 6.87 12.08 10.68
C PHE A 72 8.39 12.09 10.51
N ASP A 73 9.11 12.60 11.53
CA ASP A 73 10.58 12.55 11.57
C ASP A 73 11.00 11.12 11.92
N GLU A 74 10.95 10.20 10.96
CA GLU A 74 11.27 8.76 11.11
C GLU A 74 12.79 8.50 11.16
N LYS A 75 13.52 9.21 12.03
CA LYS A 75 14.99 9.04 12.08
C LYS A 75 15.46 7.70 12.65
N PHE A 76 14.59 6.90 13.28
CA PHE A 76 15.03 5.71 14.02
C PHE A 76 14.09 4.49 13.97
N SER A 77 13.13 4.41 13.04
CA SER A 77 12.28 3.21 12.95
C SER A 77 12.79 2.20 11.93
N THR A 78 13.07 0.99 12.40
CA THR A 78 13.17 -0.25 11.62
C THR A 78 11.84 -0.68 10.97
N ARG A 79 10.73 -0.05 11.41
CA ARG A 79 9.39 -0.27 10.86
C ARG A 79 9.28 0.35 9.47
N LEU A 80 8.37 -0.19 8.66
CA LEU A 80 8.08 0.32 7.32
C LEU A 80 7.87 1.84 7.40
N PRO A 81 8.48 2.64 6.50
CA PRO A 81 8.12 4.03 6.39
C PRO A 81 6.62 4.09 6.10
N LYS A 82 5.87 4.64 7.05
CA LYS A 82 4.42 4.76 6.91
C LYS A 82 4.15 6.22 6.59
N VAL A 83 4.02 6.53 5.31
CA VAL A 83 3.29 7.75 4.93
C VAL A 83 1.90 7.60 5.53
N ARG A 84 1.61 8.42 6.53
CA ARG A 84 0.29 8.47 7.15
C ARG A 84 -0.47 9.61 6.51
N PHE A 85 -1.74 9.37 6.26
CA PHE A 85 -2.63 10.40 5.75
C PHE A 85 -3.60 10.82 6.84
N GLU A 86 -4.04 12.08 6.80
CA GLU A 86 -5.09 12.55 7.68
C GLU A 86 -6.40 11.82 7.36
N SER A 87 -6.93 11.05 8.32
CA SER A 87 -8.05 10.14 8.07
C SER A 87 -9.30 10.81 7.47
N HIS A 88 -9.54 12.08 7.81
CA HIS A 88 -10.69 12.85 7.30
C HIS A 88 -10.51 13.34 5.85
N THR A 89 -9.29 13.24 5.29
CA THR A 89 -8.98 13.62 3.90
C THR A 89 -8.96 12.40 2.97
N VAL A 90 -9.02 11.18 3.51
CA VAL A 90 -9.00 9.93 2.75
C VAL A 90 -10.42 9.49 2.46
N ILE A 91 -10.74 9.28 1.18
CA ILE A 91 -12.04 8.75 0.76
C ILE A 91 -12.19 7.30 1.27
N PRO A 92 -13.30 6.92 1.93
CA PRO A 92 -13.52 5.55 2.40
C PRO A 92 -13.45 4.50 1.28
N LEU A 93 -12.88 3.33 1.56
CA LEU A 93 -12.71 2.23 0.58
C LEU A 93 -13.99 1.84 -0.18
N PRO A 94 -15.16 1.63 0.47
CA PRO A 94 -16.37 1.25 -0.26
C PRO A 94 -16.78 2.27 -1.31
N LEU A 95 -16.60 3.56 -1.01
CA LEU A 95 -16.90 4.65 -1.93
C LEU A 95 -15.85 4.74 -3.05
N LEU A 96 -14.57 4.50 -2.73
CA LEU A 96 -13.50 4.45 -3.73
C LEU A 96 -13.76 3.38 -4.80
N SER A 97 -14.21 2.19 -4.40
CA SER A 97 -14.55 1.13 -5.36
C SER A 97 -15.62 1.60 -6.36
N THR A 98 -16.70 2.21 -5.87
CA THR A 98 -17.73 2.81 -6.73
C THR A 98 -17.18 3.92 -7.63
N MET A 99 -16.30 4.78 -7.10
CA MET A 99 -15.67 5.85 -7.90
C MET A 99 -14.79 5.31 -9.03
N PHE A 100 -14.07 4.20 -8.81
CA PHE A 100 -13.30 3.54 -9.85
C PHE A 100 -14.18 2.87 -10.91
N GLU A 101 -15.27 2.20 -10.52
CA GLU A 101 -16.26 1.64 -11.45
C GLU A 101 -16.86 2.72 -12.35
N LEU A 102 -17.20 3.88 -11.77
CA LEU A 102 -17.68 5.04 -12.52
C LEU A 102 -16.60 5.63 -13.43
N ALA A 103 -15.36 5.75 -12.94
CA ALA A 103 -14.25 6.27 -13.73
C ALA A 103 -13.95 5.40 -14.95
N ASP A 104 -14.06 4.08 -14.81
CA ASP A 104 -13.92 3.12 -15.90
C ASP A 104 -15.11 3.22 -16.87
N LYS A 105 -16.35 3.11 -16.36
CA LYS A 105 -17.58 3.16 -17.16
C LYS A 105 -17.69 4.42 -18.03
N TYR A 106 -17.33 5.57 -17.48
CA TYR A 106 -17.44 6.87 -18.15
C TYR A 106 -16.14 7.36 -18.76
N VAL A 107 -15.07 6.56 -18.70
CA VAL A 107 -13.75 6.91 -19.23
C VAL A 107 -13.33 8.30 -18.75
N ILE A 108 -13.27 8.46 -17.42
CA ILE A 108 -12.91 9.72 -16.77
C ILE A 108 -11.40 9.96 -16.91
N ASP A 109 -11.02 11.22 -17.10
CA ASP A 109 -9.65 11.70 -17.23
C ASP A 109 -8.66 11.03 -16.26
N ILE A 110 -7.50 10.67 -16.81
CA ILE A 110 -6.41 9.99 -16.08
C ILE A 110 -5.93 10.77 -14.86
N SER A 111 -6.09 12.10 -14.83
CA SER A 111 -5.72 12.95 -13.69
C SER A 111 -6.60 12.68 -12.47
N VAL A 112 -7.90 12.45 -12.66
CA VAL A 112 -8.84 12.09 -11.59
C VAL A 112 -8.55 10.69 -11.10
N VAL A 113 -8.35 9.74 -12.03
CA VAL A 113 -7.98 8.35 -11.71
C VAL A 113 -6.69 8.28 -10.91
N LYS A 114 -5.69 9.11 -11.24
CA LYS A 114 -4.45 9.23 -10.45
C LYS A 114 -4.72 9.70 -9.03
N SER A 115 -5.59 10.68 -8.82
CA SER A 115 -5.99 11.13 -7.48
C SER A 115 -6.64 9.99 -6.68
N LEU A 116 -7.59 9.26 -7.29
CA LEU A 116 -8.23 8.09 -6.68
C LEU A 116 -7.22 7.00 -6.28
N LYS A 117 -6.20 6.77 -7.11
CA LYS A 117 -5.12 5.81 -6.78
C LYS A 117 -4.34 6.20 -5.53
N ILE A 118 -4.09 7.49 -5.30
CA ILE A 118 -3.42 7.96 -4.07
C ILE A 118 -4.31 7.72 -2.85
N HIS A 119 -5.62 7.95 -2.95
CA HIS A 119 -6.55 7.61 -1.86
C HIS A 119 -6.60 6.10 -1.59
N LEU A 120 -6.56 5.27 -2.64
CA LEU A 120 -6.52 3.82 -2.49
C LEU A 120 -5.21 3.36 -1.82
N GLU A 121 -4.08 3.95 -2.20
CA GLU A 121 -2.77 3.72 -1.57
C GLU A 121 -2.77 4.11 -0.09
N ALA A 122 -3.45 5.19 0.28
CA ALA A 122 -3.57 5.64 1.67
C ALA A 122 -4.20 4.59 2.60
N HIS A 123 -5.01 3.67 2.05
CA HIS A 123 -5.59 2.56 2.81
C HIS A 123 -4.66 1.35 2.95
N ALA A 124 -3.58 1.25 2.16
CA ALA A 124 -2.73 0.07 2.13
C ALA A 124 -2.17 -0.33 3.52
N PRO A 125 -1.76 0.58 4.41
CA PRO A 125 -1.29 0.19 5.74
C PRO A 125 -2.36 -0.39 6.68
N ALA A 126 -3.64 -0.03 6.48
CA ALA A 126 -4.75 -0.45 7.35
C ALA A 126 -5.56 -1.61 6.76
N HIS A 127 -5.71 -1.64 5.44
CA HIS A 127 -6.49 -2.62 4.70
C HIS A 127 -5.67 -3.22 3.54
N PRO A 128 -4.49 -3.81 3.83
CA PRO A 128 -3.53 -4.21 2.81
C PRO A 128 -4.07 -5.25 1.85
N LEU A 129 -4.84 -6.22 2.37
CA LEU A 129 -5.37 -7.33 1.58
C LEU A 129 -6.45 -6.84 0.58
N GLN A 130 -7.32 -5.92 1.03
CA GLN A 130 -8.35 -5.32 0.21
C GLN A 130 -7.73 -4.45 -0.89
N VAL A 131 -6.77 -3.59 -0.54
CA VAL A 131 -6.08 -2.72 -1.51
C VAL A 131 -5.28 -3.55 -2.51
N TYR A 132 -4.54 -4.56 -2.05
CA TYR A 132 -3.80 -5.48 -2.91
C TYR A 132 -4.72 -6.18 -3.92
N SER A 133 -5.83 -6.72 -3.43
CA SER A 133 -6.76 -7.48 -4.25
C SER A 133 -7.48 -6.60 -5.28
N PHE A 134 -7.93 -5.43 -4.86
CA PHE A 134 -8.53 -4.43 -5.75
C PHE A 134 -7.52 -3.98 -6.82
N ALA A 135 -6.30 -3.61 -6.41
CA ALA A 135 -5.27 -3.19 -7.35
C ALA A 135 -4.91 -4.30 -8.35
N THR A 136 -4.92 -5.57 -7.92
CA THR A 136 -4.68 -6.71 -8.81
C THR A 136 -5.84 -6.96 -9.76
N LEU A 137 -7.09 -6.78 -9.33
CA LEU A 137 -8.28 -6.95 -10.16
C LEU A 137 -8.34 -5.93 -11.31
N HIS A 138 -7.79 -4.73 -11.08
CA HIS A 138 -7.81 -3.62 -12.03
C HIS A 138 -6.43 -3.35 -12.68
N ASP A 139 -5.55 -4.35 -12.73
CA ASP A 139 -4.22 -4.27 -13.37
C ASP A 139 -3.35 -3.08 -12.92
N MET A 140 -3.47 -2.69 -11.66
CA MET A 140 -2.71 -1.61 -11.03
C MET A 140 -1.44 -2.17 -10.36
N ASP A 141 -0.56 -2.79 -11.15
CA ASP A 141 0.60 -3.56 -10.66
C ASP A 141 1.47 -2.82 -9.64
N SER A 142 1.76 -1.53 -9.89
CA SER A 142 2.56 -0.72 -8.95
C SER A 142 1.89 -0.61 -7.59
N LEU A 143 0.58 -0.39 -7.56
CA LEU A 143 -0.18 -0.23 -6.31
C LEU A 143 -0.37 -1.56 -5.59
N ALA A 144 -0.60 -2.65 -6.33
CA ALA A 144 -0.60 -3.99 -5.78
C ALA A 144 0.76 -4.33 -5.15
N SER A 145 1.84 -3.95 -5.82
CA SER A 145 3.21 -4.10 -5.32
C SER A 145 3.45 -3.29 -4.05
N GLU A 146 2.99 -2.03 -3.99
CA GLU A 146 3.06 -1.22 -2.78
C GLU A 146 2.24 -1.82 -1.63
N ALA A 147 1.00 -2.24 -1.87
CA ALA A 147 0.15 -2.82 -0.83
C ALA A 147 0.72 -4.13 -0.27
N SER A 148 1.40 -4.93 -1.11
CA SER A 148 1.94 -6.24 -0.72
C SER A 148 2.89 -6.20 0.49
N GLN A 149 3.58 -5.08 0.71
CA GLN A 149 4.54 -4.95 1.82
C GLN A 149 3.86 -4.90 3.20
N TYR A 150 2.57 -4.57 3.23
CA TYR A 150 1.76 -4.44 4.44
C TYR A 150 0.90 -5.69 4.69
N VAL A 151 0.82 -6.62 3.73
CA VAL A 151 0.03 -7.85 3.85
C VAL A 151 0.64 -8.76 4.93
N MET A 152 -0.19 -9.13 5.91
CA MET A 152 0.18 -10.04 7.00
C MET A 152 0.43 -11.46 6.46
N PRO A 153 1.13 -12.35 7.19
CA PRO A 153 1.27 -13.74 6.77
C PRO A 153 -0.07 -14.33 6.31
N MET A 154 -0.12 -14.97 5.14
CA MET A 154 -1.41 -15.41 4.58
C MET A 154 -2.19 -16.35 5.52
N ALA A 155 -1.46 -17.11 6.33
CA ALA A 155 -2.02 -17.98 7.37
C ALA A 155 -2.75 -17.24 8.52
N SER A 156 -2.55 -15.92 8.65
CA SER A 156 -3.21 -15.10 9.67
C SER A 156 -4.61 -14.62 9.27
N TYR A 157 -4.95 -14.67 7.97
CA TYR A 157 -6.26 -14.28 7.47
C TYR A 157 -7.24 -15.44 7.52
N ARG A 158 -8.51 -15.12 7.76
CA ARG A 158 -9.61 -16.07 7.65
C ARG A 158 -9.90 -16.34 6.17
N LEU A 159 -10.51 -17.50 5.89
CA LEU A 159 -10.81 -17.91 4.52
C LEU A 159 -11.73 -16.92 3.79
N ASP A 160 -12.69 -16.31 4.48
CA ASP A 160 -13.57 -15.27 3.94
C ASP A 160 -12.82 -13.99 3.56
N GLU A 161 -11.75 -13.65 4.29
CA GLU A 161 -10.92 -12.49 3.97
C GLU A 161 -10.05 -12.75 2.74
N VAL A 162 -9.48 -13.95 2.61
CA VAL A 162 -8.61 -14.32 1.47
C VAL A 162 -9.37 -14.39 0.14
N LYS A 163 -10.68 -14.69 0.17
CA LYS A 163 -11.54 -14.77 -1.02
C LYS A 163 -11.59 -13.50 -1.86
N VAL A 164 -11.20 -12.35 -1.30
CA VAL A 164 -11.15 -11.09 -2.04
C VAL A 164 -10.04 -11.08 -3.09
N ILE A 165 -9.01 -11.93 -2.96
CA ILE A 165 -7.94 -12.05 -3.94
C ILE A 165 -8.51 -12.66 -5.24
N PRO A 166 -8.36 -11.98 -6.40
CA PRO A 166 -9.09 -12.34 -7.62
C PRO A 166 -8.60 -13.63 -8.29
N SER A 167 -7.39 -14.11 -7.99
CA SER A 167 -6.83 -15.30 -8.63
C SER A 167 -5.83 -16.05 -7.76
N VAL A 168 -5.65 -17.34 -8.06
CA VAL A 168 -4.60 -18.19 -7.44
C VAL A 168 -3.21 -17.63 -7.72
N GLN A 169 -2.99 -17.04 -8.90
CA GLN A 169 -1.71 -16.42 -9.25
C GLN A 169 -1.40 -15.22 -8.35
N ALA A 170 -2.38 -14.35 -8.10
CA ALA A 170 -2.24 -13.22 -7.18
C ALA A 170 -1.93 -13.70 -5.75
N TYR A 171 -2.67 -14.68 -5.26
CA TYR A 171 -2.41 -15.31 -3.97
C TYR A 171 -0.97 -15.86 -3.88
N HIS A 172 -0.55 -16.61 -4.91
CA HIS A 172 0.78 -17.23 -4.95
C HIS A 172 1.91 -16.20 -5.00
N LYS A 173 1.73 -15.05 -5.67
CA LYS A 173 2.69 -13.93 -5.67
C LYS A 173 2.97 -13.45 -4.25
N ILE A 174 1.93 -13.27 -3.41
CA ILE A 174 2.10 -12.88 -2.01
C ILE A 174 2.85 -13.97 -1.22
N VAL A 175 2.44 -15.24 -1.37
CA VAL A 175 3.10 -16.35 -0.66
C VAL A 175 4.58 -16.45 -1.01
N ARG A 176 4.96 -16.30 -2.29
CA ARG A 176 6.38 -16.27 -2.72
C ARG A 176 7.15 -15.13 -2.05
N LEU A 177 6.60 -13.91 -2.05
CA LEU A 177 7.22 -12.76 -1.38
C LEU A 177 7.41 -13.01 0.12
N GLN A 178 6.41 -13.59 0.77
CA GLN A 178 6.44 -13.89 2.20
C GLN A 178 7.50 -14.93 2.55
N ASP A 179 7.56 -16.04 1.80
CA ASP A 179 8.56 -17.09 1.96
C ASP A 179 9.98 -16.56 1.69
N PHE A 180 10.18 -15.82 0.60
CA PHE A 180 11.47 -15.18 0.28
C PHE A 180 11.97 -14.34 1.45
N ARG A 181 11.09 -13.47 1.96
CA ARG A 181 11.45 -12.53 3.02
C ARG A 181 11.81 -13.27 4.31
N VAL A 182 11.06 -14.29 4.70
CA VAL A 182 11.36 -15.09 5.89
C VAL A 182 12.71 -15.81 5.74
N ARG A 183 13.00 -16.39 4.58
CA ARG A 183 14.29 -17.06 4.33
C ARG A 183 15.46 -16.08 4.37
N ALA A 184 15.37 -14.97 3.63
CA ALA A 184 16.40 -13.94 3.59
C ALA A 184 16.67 -13.35 4.99
N LEU A 185 15.63 -13.09 5.78
CA LEU A 185 15.79 -12.60 7.15
C LEU A 185 16.46 -13.63 8.08
N ARG A 186 16.13 -14.91 7.94
CA ARG A 186 16.78 -15.99 8.70
C ARG A 186 18.26 -16.12 8.34
N GLU A 187 18.58 -16.08 7.04
CA GLU A 187 19.96 -16.13 6.54
C GLU A 187 20.77 -14.96 7.07
N LEU A 188 20.25 -13.73 6.96
CA LEU A 188 20.92 -12.54 7.48
C LEU A 188 21.17 -12.61 8.99
N LEU A 189 20.16 -13.03 9.77
CA LEU A 189 20.29 -13.16 11.22
C LEU A 189 21.36 -14.20 11.62
N LEU A 190 21.40 -15.35 10.93
CA LEU A 190 22.35 -16.41 11.22
C LEU A 190 23.77 -16.09 10.74
N ALA A 191 23.91 -15.27 9.69
CA ALA A 191 25.20 -14.82 9.18
C ALA A 191 25.81 -13.67 10.00
N GLU A 192 25.02 -12.94 10.79
CA GLU A 192 25.53 -11.78 11.53
C GLU A 192 26.36 -12.18 12.76
N GLU A 193 27.55 -11.58 12.87
CA GLU A 193 28.49 -11.76 13.98
C GLU A 193 28.50 -10.51 14.86
N ILE A 194 28.52 -10.70 16.19
CA ILE A 194 28.67 -9.58 17.14
C ILE A 194 30.07 -8.96 17.11
N PHE A 195 31.09 -9.74 16.73
CA PHE A 195 32.48 -9.30 16.57
C PHE A 195 33.03 -9.75 15.20
N PRO A 196 32.69 -9.03 14.11
CA PRO A 196 33.15 -9.40 12.77
C PRO A 196 34.67 -9.48 12.73
N HIS A 197 35.23 -10.63 12.33
CA HIS A 197 36.67 -10.89 12.30
C HIS A 197 37.41 -10.58 13.62
N GLY A 198 36.72 -10.61 14.76
CA GLY A 198 37.27 -10.29 16.08
C GLY A 198 37.45 -8.79 16.38
N TYR A 199 36.97 -7.90 15.51
CA TYR A 199 37.02 -6.46 15.78
C TYR A 199 36.10 -6.06 16.93
N GLY A 200 36.62 -5.27 17.87
CA GLY A 200 35.86 -4.76 19.01
C GLY A 200 35.61 -5.79 20.12
N GLU A 201 36.29 -6.94 20.09
CA GLU A 201 36.17 -7.97 21.13
C GLU A 201 36.56 -7.44 22.51
N CYS A 202 35.71 -7.71 23.50
CA CYS A 202 36.02 -7.46 24.90
C CYS A 202 36.75 -8.66 25.49
N THR A 203 38.01 -8.50 25.89
CA THR A 203 38.83 -9.59 26.46
C THR A 203 38.20 -10.25 27.68
N SER A 204 37.50 -9.49 28.52
CA SER A 204 36.88 -9.99 29.76
C SER A 204 35.54 -10.70 29.55
N HIS A 205 34.80 -10.37 28.49
CA HIS A 205 33.39 -10.80 28.32
C HIS A 205 33.10 -11.47 26.99
N ARG A 206 34.09 -11.66 26.12
CA ARG A 206 33.97 -12.22 24.77
C ARG A 206 33.02 -13.42 24.70
N ASP A 207 33.34 -14.47 25.44
CA ASP A 207 32.62 -15.75 25.34
C ASP A 207 31.16 -15.62 25.84
N LYS A 208 30.93 -14.84 26.90
CA LYS A 208 29.59 -14.55 27.42
C LYS A 208 28.76 -13.75 26.41
N THR A 209 29.37 -12.73 25.80
CA THR A 209 28.71 -11.86 24.81
C THR A 209 28.38 -12.63 23.54
N VAL A 210 29.32 -13.42 23.00
CA VAL A 210 29.10 -14.31 21.85
C VAL A 210 28.01 -15.34 22.16
N ALA A 211 28.05 -16.00 23.31
CA ALA A 211 27.03 -16.98 23.70
C ALA A 211 25.64 -16.34 23.83
N SER A 212 25.55 -15.11 24.35
CA SER A 212 24.28 -14.39 24.50
C SER A 212 23.71 -13.98 23.14
N TRP A 213 24.56 -13.46 22.24
CA TRP A 213 24.21 -13.18 20.85
C TRP A 213 23.70 -14.44 20.13
N ASP A 214 24.45 -15.54 20.24
CA ASP A 214 24.13 -16.83 19.63
C ASP A 214 22.82 -17.41 20.12
N ARG A 215 22.56 -17.30 21.41
CA ARG A 215 21.31 -17.74 22.01
C ARG A 215 20.13 -16.95 21.48
N GLN A 216 20.23 -15.61 21.44
CA GLN A 216 19.14 -14.77 20.96
C GLN A 216 18.86 -15.00 19.48
N ARG A 217 19.88 -15.02 18.63
CA ARG A 217 19.69 -15.24 17.18
C ARG A 217 19.01 -16.58 16.91
N LYS A 218 19.47 -17.67 17.54
CA LYS A 218 18.87 -19.01 17.38
C LYS A 218 17.43 -19.08 17.89
N ALA A 219 17.14 -18.43 19.02
CA ALA A 219 15.79 -18.35 19.56
C ALA A 219 14.84 -17.52 18.69
N LEU A 220 15.36 -16.48 18.02
CA LEU A 220 14.59 -15.64 17.11
C LEU A 220 14.35 -16.33 15.76
N THR A 221 15.29 -17.10 15.21
CA THR A 221 15.18 -17.77 13.90
C THR A 221 13.86 -18.53 13.73
N GLY A 222 13.43 -19.27 14.75
CA GLY A 222 12.20 -20.07 14.73
C GLY A 222 10.90 -19.25 14.79
N ARG A 223 11.00 -17.95 15.13
CA ARG A 223 9.87 -17.03 15.30
C ARG A 223 9.82 -15.94 14.23
N ILE A 224 10.75 -15.95 13.27
CA ILE A 224 10.73 -14.99 12.16
C ILE A 224 9.52 -15.25 11.27
N GLU A 225 8.72 -14.21 11.12
CA GLU A 225 7.62 -14.06 10.18
C GLU A 225 7.89 -12.86 9.26
N THR A 226 6.99 -12.62 8.31
CA THR A 226 7.15 -11.59 7.27
C THR A 226 7.23 -10.17 7.84
N GLY A 227 6.51 -9.91 8.93
CA GLY A 227 6.48 -8.62 9.61
C GLY A 227 7.52 -8.43 10.72
N THR A 228 8.34 -9.44 11.02
CA THR A 228 9.25 -9.40 12.18
C THR A 228 10.32 -8.32 12.02
N ASP A 229 10.45 -7.48 13.05
CA ASP A 229 11.57 -6.55 13.18
C ASP A 229 12.77 -7.25 13.81
N VAL A 230 13.53 -7.96 12.98
CA VAL A 230 14.66 -8.79 13.42
C VAL A 230 15.69 -7.98 14.23
N ALA A 231 16.00 -6.76 13.80
CA ALA A 231 16.96 -5.92 14.50
C ALA A 231 16.40 -5.43 15.84
N GLY A 232 15.14 -4.99 15.88
CA GLY A 232 14.47 -4.63 17.14
C GLY A 232 14.39 -5.78 18.14
N GLU A 233 14.17 -7.01 17.68
CA GLU A 233 14.17 -8.21 18.54
C GLU A 233 15.58 -8.56 19.06
N MET A 234 16.63 -8.26 18.30
CA MET A 234 18.02 -8.41 18.73
C MET A 234 18.46 -7.27 19.67
N ASP A 235 17.83 -6.10 19.58
CA ASP A 235 18.09 -4.93 20.43
C ASP A 235 17.90 -5.21 21.92
N ALA A 236 17.00 -6.14 22.26
CA ALA A 236 16.74 -6.59 23.63
C ALA A 236 17.99 -7.11 24.37
N LEU A 237 19.04 -7.51 23.64
CA LEU A 237 20.32 -7.91 24.24
C LEU A 237 21.10 -6.73 24.85
N ARG A 238 20.87 -5.50 24.38
CA ARG A 238 21.64 -4.32 24.80
C ARG A 238 21.55 -4.10 26.30
N ASP A 239 20.38 -4.34 26.90
CA ASP A 239 20.16 -4.18 28.33
C ASP A 239 21.06 -5.09 29.18
N GLY A 240 21.31 -6.32 28.72
CA GLY A 240 22.18 -7.27 29.40
C GLY A 240 23.68 -6.98 29.25
N LEU A 241 24.07 -5.99 28.45
CA LEU A 241 25.46 -5.63 28.15
C LEU A 241 25.84 -4.22 28.61
N ARG A 242 24.93 -3.49 29.29
CA ARG A 242 25.15 -2.10 29.74
C ARG A 242 26.34 -1.94 30.69
N ASP A 243 26.67 -2.99 31.45
CA ASP A 243 27.77 -2.97 32.43
C ASP A 243 29.17 -2.94 31.77
N CYS A 244 29.27 -3.18 30.46
CA CYS A 244 30.52 -3.14 29.72
C CYS A 244 30.38 -2.31 28.45
N GLU A 245 30.98 -1.12 28.44
CA GLU A 245 30.90 -0.17 27.32
C GLU A 245 31.32 -0.80 25.97
N THR A 246 32.37 -1.61 25.95
CA THR A 246 32.84 -2.30 24.74
C THR A 246 31.79 -3.29 24.21
N CYS A 247 31.20 -4.11 25.09
CA CYS A 247 30.18 -5.09 24.68
C CYS A 247 28.89 -4.39 24.23
N TYR A 248 28.50 -3.32 24.93
CA TYR A 248 27.35 -2.50 24.56
C TYR A 248 27.54 -1.86 23.17
N LYS A 249 28.70 -1.25 22.90
CA LYS A 249 29.01 -0.66 21.58
C LYS A 249 29.04 -1.71 20.47
N ALA A 250 29.63 -2.88 20.72
CA ALA A 250 29.65 -3.97 19.75
C ALA A 250 28.23 -4.46 19.41
N CYS A 251 27.40 -4.68 20.45
CA CYS A 251 26.00 -5.05 20.25
C CYS A 251 25.22 -3.95 19.51
N ASN A 252 25.47 -2.67 19.84
CA ASN A 252 24.85 -1.55 19.14
C ASN A 252 25.15 -1.57 17.63
N ALA A 253 26.43 -1.68 17.28
CA ALA A 253 26.88 -1.72 15.89
C ALA A 253 26.36 -2.96 15.13
N ALA A 254 26.36 -4.14 15.76
CA ALA A 254 25.85 -5.36 15.16
C ALA A 254 24.34 -5.27 14.88
N VAL A 255 23.56 -4.73 15.81
CA VAL A 255 22.11 -4.51 15.64
C VAL A 255 21.85 -3.46 14.55
N GLU A 256 22.63 -2.38 14.49
CA GLU A 256 22.50 -1.36 13.42
C GLU A 256 22.84 -1.92 12.04
N MET A 257 23.88 -2.75 11.95
CA MET A 257 24.26 -3.44 10.72
C MET A 257 23.17 -4.42 10.27
N LEU A 258 22.60 -5.18 11.21
CA LEU A 258 21.49 -6.08 10.95
C LEU A 258 20.26 -5.29 10.47
N ALA A 259 19.92 -4.17 11.12
CA ALA A 259 18.85 -3.28 10.68
C ALA A 259 19.08 -2.76 9.26
N TYR A 260 20.32 -2.37 8.93
CA TYR A 260 20.68 -1.96 7.58
C TYR A 260 20.50 -3.09 6.55
N LYS A 261 20.96 -4.30 6.84
CA LYS A 261 20.82 -5.45 5.94
C LYS A 261 19.34 -5.87 5.78
N CYS A 262 18.57 -5.94 6.87
CA CYS A 262 17.14 -6.25 6.85
C CYS A 262 16.30 -5.23 6.07
N ARG A 263 16.74 -3.97 5.96
CA ARG A 263 16.08 -2.95 5.11
C ARG A 263 16.23 -3.24 3.61
N LYS A 264 17.26 -3.97 3.20
CA LYS A 264 17.51 -4.33 1.80
C LYS A 264 16.76 -5.58 1.34
N VAL A 265 16.18 -6.36 2.26
CA VAL A 265 15.36 -7.53 1.91
C VAL A 265 14.10 -7.07 1.18
N ALA A 266 13.74 -7.76 0.09
CA ALA A 266 12.55 -7.47 -0.69
C ALA A 266 11.30 -7.40 0.20
N ARG A 267 10.55 -6.31 0.07
CA ARG A 267 9.29 -6.05 0.79
C ARG A 267 8.09 -5.95 -0.12
N ARG A 268 8.31 -5.61 -1.39
CA ARG A 268 7.28 -5.40 -2.40
C ARG A 268 7.43 -6.43 -3.51
N LEU A 269 6.34 -6.76 -4.19
CA LEU A 269 6.35 -7.77 -5.25
C LEU A 269 7.35 -7.47 -6.37
N HIS A 270 7.54 -6.21 -6.74
CA HIS A 270 8.46 -5.83 -7.82
C HIS A 270 9.94 -5.99 -7.43
N GLN A 271 10.23 -6.18 -6.14
CA GLN A 271 11.57 -6.39 -5.62
C GLN A 271 11.94 -7.87 -5.53
N LEU A 272 10.99 -8.76 -5.83
CA LEU A 272 11.23 -10.19 -5.83
C LEU A 272 12.13 -10.54 -7.02
N PRO A 273 13.23 -11.31 -6.83
CA PRO A 273 14.04 -11.77 -7.94
C PRO A 273 13.22 -12.60 -8.93
N GLU A 274 13.47 -12.43 -10.24
CA GLU A 274 12.71 -13.11 -11.30
C GLU A 274 12.73 -14.65 -11.17
N ASP A 275 13.86 -15.18 -10.68
CA ASP A 275 14.13 -16.62 -10.55
C ASP A 275 13.68 -17.25 -9.22
N TYR A 276 13.01 -16.53 -8.31
CA TYR A 276 12.66 -17.04 -6.97
C TYR A 276 11.34 -17.81 -6.90
#